data_AF-A0A6M5JHU1-F1
#
_entry.id   AF-A0A6M5JHU1-F1
#
_cell.length_a   1.000
_cell.length_b   1.000
_cell.length_c   1.000
_cell.angle_alpha   90.00
_cell.angle_beta   90.00
_cell.angle_gamma   90.00
#
_symmetry.space_group_name_H-M   'P 1'
#
loop_
_entity.id
_entity.type
_entity.pdbx_description
1 polymer ?
#
loop_
_entity_poly.entity_id
_entity_poly.type
_entity_poly.pdbx_seq_one_letter_code
_entity_poly.pdbx_strand_id
1 'polypeptide(L)'
;MVEADERYHIDFRVVRADGQVRWWRSIASLIIDSRQHRRALGCVTDTTELRQFGTTPLAEEENLPELQEAPPDADPNLSTREIECLRWVSIGKTAWETSRIVAISQRTVEFHLSNAVRKLEAKNKVHAAVIAVRSGII
;
A
#
# COMPACT_ATOMS: atom_id res chain seq x y z
N MET A 1 -8.49 -24.55 -11.07
CA MET A 1 -9.45 -23.46 -11.33
C MET A 1 -8.85 -22.23 -10.68
N VAL A 2 -8.45 -21.22 -11.46
CA VAL A 2 -7.87 -19.96 -10.92
C VAL A 2 -9.05 -19.05 -10.62
N GLU A 3 -9.28 -18.74 -9.34
CA GLU A 3 -10.50 -18.04 -8.90
C GLU A 3 -10.36 -16.51 -8.88
N ALA A 4 -9.16 -15.95 -9.04
CA ALA A 4 -8.96 -14.51 -9.24
C ALA A 4 -7.62 -14.21 -9.92
N ASP A 5 -7.63 -13.38 -10.98
CA ASP A 5 -6.44 -12.76 -11.59
C ASP A 5 -6.38 -11.30 -11.11
N GLU A 6 -5.87 -11.08 -9.89
CA GLU A 6 -5.57 -9.72 -9.45
C GLU A 6 -4.21 -9.30 -10.00
N ARG A 7 -4.23 -8.42 -11.01
CA ARG A 7 -3.01 -7.82 -11.56
C ARG A 7 -2.47 -6.74 -10.63
N TYR A 8 -1.25 -6.94 -10.20
CA TYR A 8 -0.44 -6.00 -9.44
C TYR A 8 0.46 -5.21 -10.39
N HIS A 9 0.36 -3.88 -10.33
CA HIS A 9 1.21 -2.94 -11.06
C HIS A 9 1.82 -1.96 -10.07
N ILE A 10 3.13 -2.08 -9.83
CA ILE A 10 3.87 -1.17 -8.94
C ILE A 10 5.14 -0.68 -9.62
N ASP A 11 5.26 0.65 -9.65
CA ASP A 11 6.51 1.34 -9.97
C ASP A 11 7.22 1.70 -8.65
N PHE A 12 8.49 1.33 -8.53
CA PHE A 12 9.31 1.69 -7.37
C PHE A 12 10.71 2.15 -7.79
N ARG A 13 11.36 2.93 -6.92
CA ARG A 13 12.71 3.43 -7.14
C ARG A 13 13.73 2.72 -6.26
N VAL A 14 14.87 2.36 -6.84
CA VAL A 14 16.03 1.80 -6.13
C VAL A 14 17.15 2.83 -6.18
N VAL A 15 17.66 3.22 -5.01
CA VAL A 15 18.83 4.12 -4.89
C VAL A 15 20.06 3.26 -4.68
N ARG A 16 21.02 3.33 -5.60
CA ARG A 16 22.30 2.61 -5.53
C ARG A 16 23.29 3.35 -4.63
N ALA A 17 24.34 2.66 -4.20
CA ALA A 17 25.37 3.22 -3.30
C ALA A 17 26.16 4.40 -3.92
N ASP A 18 26.18 4.50 -5.25
CA ASP A 18 26.76 5.60 -6.03
C ASP A 18 25.80 6.81 -6.19
N GLY A 19 24.60 6.74 -5.62
CA GLY A 19 23.57 7.77 -5.73
C GLY A 19 22.69 7.66 -6.98
N GLN A 20 22.93 6.71 -7.89
CA GLN A 20 22.02 6.51 -9.02
C GLN A 20 20.64 6.03 -8.57
N VAL A 21 19.61 6.63 -9.16
CA VAL A 21 18.22 6.19 -8.99
C VAL A 21 17.80 5.35 -10.19
N ARG A 22 17.32 4.14 -9.95
CA ARG A 22 16.75 3.25 -10.97
C ARG A 22 15.25 3.10 -10.76
N TRP A 23 14.46 3.23 -11.82
CA TRP A 23 13.01 3.04 -11.81
C TRP A 23 12.67 1.64 -12.27
N TRP A 24 12.04 0.86 -11.40
CA TRP A 24 11.65 -0.51 -11.69
C TRP A 24 10.14 -0.60 -11.75
N ARG A 25 9.64 -1.20 -12.82
CA ARG A 25 8.24 -1.53 -13.01
C ARG A 25 8.04 -3.01 -12.77
N SER A 26 7.18 -3.34 -11.81
CA SER A 26 6.75 -4.71 -11.55
C SER A 26 5.32 -4.90 -12.02
N ILE A 27 5.12 -5.82 -12.96
CA ILE A 27 3.80 -6.27 -13.41
C ILE A 27 3.70 -7.74 -13.05
N ALA A 28 2.74 -8.10 -12.19
CA ALA A 28 2.54 -9.47 -11.78
C ALA A 28 1.06 -9.80 -11.60
N SER A 29 0.67 -11.02 -11.92
CA SER A 29 -0.62 -11.59 -11.55
C SER A 29 -0.49 -12.35 -10.24
N LEU A 30 -1.38 -12.08 -9.30
CA LEU A 30 -1.52 -12.85 -8.06
C LEU A 30 -2.46 -14.03 -8.32
N ILE A 31 -1.91 -15.24 -8.30
CA ILE A 31 -2.66 -16.49 -8.40
C ILE A 31 -2.90 -16.99 -6.97
N ILE A 32 -4.17 -17.18 -6.64
CA ILE A 32 -4.60 -17.78 -5.38
C ILE A 32 -5.16 -19.18 -5.69
N ASP A 33 -4.63 -20.21 -5.01
CA ASP A 33 -5.19 -21.57 -5.11
C ASP A 33 -6.34 -21.80 -4.11
N SER A 34 -7.03 -22.93 -4.24
CA SER A 34 -8.15 -23.30 -3.35
C SER A 34 -7.76 -23.56 -1.89
N ARG A 35 -6.45 -23.60 -1.57
CA ARG A 35 -5.91 -23.66 -0.20
C ARG A 35 -5.43 -22.29 0.27
N GLN A 36 -5.75 -21.24 -0.48
CA GLN A 36 -5.38 -19.85 -0.22
C GLN A 36 -3.87 -19.57 -0.33
N HIS A 37 -3.08 -20.45 -0.97
CA HIS A 37 -1.68 -20.13 -1.27
C HIS A 37 -1.61 -19.04 -2.32
N ARG A 38 -0.77 -18.04 -2.06
CA ARG A 38 -0.57 -16.88 -2.93
C ARG A 38 0.73 -17.05 -3.71
N ARG A 39 0.65 -17.04 -5.04
CA ARG A 39 1.78 -17.03 -5.96
C ARG A 39 1.72 -15.77 -6.81
N ALA A 40 2.84 -15.10 -7.00
CA ALA A 40 2.94 -13.99 -7.95
C ALA A 40 3.73 -14.46 -9.17
N LEU A 41 3.14 -14.33 -10.36
CA LEU A 41 3.82 -14.55 -11.62
C LEU A 41 3.93 -13.21 -12.35
N GLY A 42 5.13 -12.79 -12.70
CA GLY A 42 5.33 -11.46 -13.29
C GLY A 42 6.73 -11.21 -13.80
N CYS A 43 6.92 -10.00 -14.33
CA CYS A 43 8.21 -9.49 -14.72
C CYS A 43 8.53 -8.18 -13.98
N VAL A 44 9.83 -7.95 -13.78
CA VAL A 44 10.35 -6.69 -13.29
C VAL A 44 11.23 -6.12 -14.38
N THR A 45 10.91 -4.91 -14.83
CA THR A 45 11.62 -4.24 -15.93
C THR A 45 12.24 -2.95 -15.43
N ASP A 46 13.50 -2.71 -15.77
CA ASP A 46 14.13 -1.41 -15.56
C ASP A 46 13.55 -0.43 -16.59
N THR A 47 12.89 0.62 -16.11
CA THR A 47 12.25 1.68 -16.90
C THR A 47 12.96 3.01 -16.74
N THR A 48 14.18 3.02 -16.16
CA THR A 48 14.94 4.24 -15.90
C THR A 48 15.15 5.08 -17.16
N GLU A 49 15.51 4.43 -18.27
CA GLU A 49 15.75 5.11 -19.56
C GLU A 49 14.45 5.60 -20.20
N LEU A 50 13.37 4.82 -20.07
CA LEU A 50 12.03 5.18 -20.54
C LEU A 50 11.45 6.41 -19.83
N ARG A 51 11.93 6.72 -18.62
CA ARG A 51 11.53 7.91 -17.85
C ARG A 51 12.43 9.13 -18.13
N GLN A 52 13.62 8.96 -18.70
CA GLN A 52 14.58 10.04 -18.96
C GLN A 52 14.34 10.77 -20.30
N PHE A 53 13.67 10.12 -21.26
CA PHE A 53 13.37 10.68 -22.58
C PHE A 53 11.92 11.16 -22.71
N GLY A 54 11.54 12.26 -22.04
CA GLY A 54 10.26 12.90 -22.31
C GLY A 54 9.82 13.92 -21.28
N THR A 55 10.13 15.19 -21.52
CA THR A 55 9.39 16.31 -20.94
C THR A 55 8.81 17.14 -22.08
N THR A 56 7.48 17.08 -22.24
CA THR A 56 6.66 18.20 -22.68
C THR A 56 5.32 18.15 -21.90
N PRO A 57 4.76 19.28 -21.40
CA PRO A 57 3.57 19.28 -20.57
C PRO A 57 2.26 19.48 -21.37
N LEU A 58 1.22 18.73 -20.94
CA LEU A 58 -0.23 18.94 -21.08
C LEU A 58 -0.91 18.75 -22.46
N ALA A 59 -2.06 18.05 -22.38
CA ALA A 59 -3.11 17.77 -23.36
C ALA A 59 -2.95 16.47 -24.19
N GLU A 60 -4.04 15.67 -24.21
CA GLU A 60 -4.21 14.26 -24.66
C GLU A 60 -3.91 13.25 -23.51
N GLU A 61 -4.75 13.01 -22.49
CA GLU A 61 -6.18 12.63 -22.52
C GLU A 61 -6.66 12.03 -23.84
N GLU A 62 -6.44 10.73 -24.04
CA GLU A 62 -7.52 9.85 -24.50
C GLU A 62 -7.22 8.38 -24.15
N ASN A 63 -8.06 7.83 -23.28
CA ASN A 63 -8.32 6.39 -23.07
C ASN A 63 -7.35 5.55 -22.22
N LEU A 64 -6.83 6.12 -21.14
CA LEU A 64 -6.57 5.30 -19.95
C LEU A 64 -7.94 5.04 -19.28
N PRO A 65 -8.35 3.79 -18.99
CA PRO A 65 -9.49 3.59 -18.12
C PRO A 65 -9.14 4.29 -16.82
N GLU A 66 -9.91 5.33 -16.54
CA GLU A 66 -9.99 6.05 -15.29
C GLU A 66 -9.63 5.07 -14.18
N LEU A 67 -8.51 5.32 -13.49
CA LEU A 67 -8.19 4.62 -12.26
C LEU A 67 -9.40 4.88 -11.38
N GLN A 68 -10.31 3.92 -11.36
CA GLN A 68 -11.56 4.02 -10.63
C GLN A 68 -11.15 4.36 -9.21
N GLU A 69 -11.34 5.62 -8.83
CA GLU A 69 -11.17 6.05 -7.47
C GLU A 69 -11.94 5.02 -6.65
N ALA A 70 -11.25 4.44 -5.67
CA ALA A 70 -11.89 3.49 -4.76
C ALA A 70 -13.21 4.15 -4.31
N PRO A 71 -14.33 3.41 -4.38
CA PRO A 71 -15.66 4.00 -4.21
C PRO A 71 -15.66 4.92 -2.99
N PRO A 72 -16.22 6.15 -3.09
CA PRO A 72 -16.14 7.18 -2.05
C PRO A 72 -16.91 6.86 -0.75
N ASP A 73 -17.29 5.59 -0.54
CA ASP A 73 -18.17 5.16 0.54
C ASP A 73 -17.47 4.36 1.65
N ALA A 74 -16.15 4.32 1.65
CA ALA A 74 -15.39 3.89 2.83
C ALA A 74 -14.59 5.08 3.35
N ASP A 75 -15.28 6.04 3.97
CA ASP A 75 -14.69 6.82 5.05
C ASP A 75 -14.96 6.04 6.35
N PRO A 76 -14.18 4.99 6.67
CA PRO A 76 -14.23 4.41 7.99
C PRO A 76 -13.83 5.56 8.89
N ASN A 77 -14.77 6.10 9.66
CA ASN A 77 -14.58 7.24 10.54
C ASN A 77 -13.49 6.94 11.59
N LEU A 78 -12.23 6.99 11.14
CA LEU A 78 -11.03 6.65 11.86
C LEU A 78 -10.65 7.89 12.63
N SER A 79 -10.49 7.72 13.93
CA SER A 79 -10.00 8.80 14.78
C SER A 79 -8.56 9.14 14.40
N THR A 80 -8.15 10.37 14.65
CA THR A 80 -6.76 10.81 14.45
C THR A 80 -5.74 9.88 15.13
N ARG A 81 -6.08 9.33 16.31
CA ARG A 81 -5.22 8.37 17.02
C ARG A 81 -5.13 7.01 16.34
N GLU A 82 -6.19 6.54 15.71
CA GLU A 82 -6.17 5.31 14.91
C GLU A 82 -5.31 5.48 13.66
N ILE A 83 -5.44 6.61 12.96
CA ILE A 83 -4.63 6.97 11.79
C ILE A 83 -3.15 7.07 12.18
N GLU A 84 -2.85 7.78 13.27
CA GLU A 84 -1.49 7.94 13.78
C GLU A 84 -0.84 6.60 14.13
N CYS A 85 -1.57 5.71 14.81
CA CYS A 85 -1.07 4.37 15.11
C CYS A 85 -0.85 3.53 13.85
N LEU A 86 -1.76 3.59 12.87
CA LEU A 86 -1.62 2.88 11.59
C LEU A 86 -0.41 3.36 10.78
N ARG A 87 -0.10 4.67 10.78
CA ARG A 87 1.10 5.23 10.13
C ARG A 87 2.39 4.62 10.67
N TRP A 88 2.52 4.50 11.99
CA TRP A 88 3.73 3.92 12.57
C TRP A 88 3.83 2.42 12.30
N VAL A 89 2.70 1.71 12.30
CA VAL A 89 2.67 0.28 11.95
C VAL A 89 2.99 0.04 10.47
N SER A 90 2.55 0.90 9.56
CA SER A 90 2.82 0.74 8.11
C SER A 90 4.31 0.84 7.78
N ILE A 91 5.09 1.59 8.56
CA ILE A 91 6.55 1.67 8.45
C ILE A 91 7.30 0.64 9.31
N GLY A 92 6.57 -0.32 9.93
CA GLY A 92 7.15 -1.45 10.65
C GLY A 92 7.41 -1.25 12.14
N LYS A 93 6.87 -0.20 12.78
CA LYS A 93 7.02 -0.03 14.24
C LYS A 93 6.14 -1.00 15.02
N THR A 94 6.72 -1.54 16.09
CA THR A 94 6.00 -2.37 17.06
C THR A 94 5.04 -1.52 17.91
N ALA A 95 4.06 -2.15 18.54
CA ALA A 95 3.13 -1.44 19.44
C ALA A 95 3.86 -0.72 20.59
N TRP A 96 4.96 -1.29 21.09
CA TRP A 96 5.80 -0.66 22.12
C TRP A 96 6.54 0.57 21.59
N GLU A 97 7.18 0.49 20.42
CA GLU A 97 7.84 1.65 19.81
C GLU A 97 6.84 2.76 19.46
N THR A 98 5.70 2.40 18.88
CA THR A 98 4.61 3.36 18.59
C THR A 98 4.12 4.03 19.86
N SER A 99 4.04 3.32 20.98
CA SER A 99 3.61 3.90 22.26
C SER A 99 4.62 4.94 22.77
N ARG A 100 5.91 4.69 22.55
CA ARG A 100 6.99 5.65 22.86
C ARG A 100 6.91 6.89 21.98
N ILE A 101 6.55 6.74 20.70
CA ILE A 101 6.47 7.86 19.74
C ILE A 101 5.23 8.71 19.98
N VAL A 102 4.06 8.09 20.16
CA VAL A 102 2.76 8.77 20.31
C VAL A 102 2.49 9.21 21.76
N ALA A 103 3.39 8.86 22.69
CA ALA A 103 3.33 9.20 24.12
C ALA A 103 2.07 8.67 24.84
N ILE A 104 1.67 7.43 24.55
CA ILE A 104 0.58 6.71 25.23
C ILE A 104 1.04 5.31 25.65
N SER A 105 0.22 4.59 26.41
CA SER A 105 0.58 3.21 26.81
C SER A 105 0.53 2.25 25.61
N GLN A 106 1.37 1.21 25.61
CA GLN A 106 1.31 0.15 24.59
C GLN A 106 -0.09 -0.45 24.48
N ARG A 107 -0.76 -0.67 25.62
CA ARG A 107 -2.15 -1.17 25.66
C ARG A 107 -3.11 -0.23 24.93
N THR A 108 -2.92 1.08 25.06
CA THR A 108 -3.75 2.09 24.37
C THR A 108 -3.48 2.10 22.86
N VAL A 109 -2.23 1.93 22.42
CA VAL A 109 -1.90 1.72 21.00
C VAL A 109 -2.61 0.48 20.45
N GLU A 110 -2.55 -0.64 21.17
CA GLU A 110 -3.21 -1.87 20.77
C GLU A 110 -4.73 -1.72 20.67
N PHE A 111 -5.32 -0.94 21.59
CA PHE A 111 -6.74 -0.59 21.55
C PHE A 111 -7.10 0.20 20.29
N HIS A 112 -6.35 1.26 19.96
CA HIS A 112 -6.56 2.03 18.73
C HIS A 112 -6.39 1.17 17.47
N LEU A 113 -5.34 0.36 17.39
CA LEU A 113 -5.13 -0.54 16.25
C LEU A 113 -6.25 -1.58 16.12
N SER A 114 -6.79 -2.09 17.22
CA SER A 114 -7.91 -3.04 17.19
C SER A 114 -9.20 -2.39 16.69
N ASN A 115 -9.47 -1.15 17.11
CA ASN A 115 -10.60 -0.39 16.58
C ASN A 115 -10.43 -0.09 15.10
N ALA A 116 -9.23 0.28 14.66
CA ALA A 116 -8.91 0.52 13.26
C ALA A 116 -9.09 -0.74 12.42
N VAL A 117 -8.63 -1.91 12.90
CA VAL A 117 -8.85 -3.22 12.26
C VAL A 117 -10.35 -3.49 12.07
N ARG A 118 -11.16 -3.24 13.10
CA ARG A 118 -12.61 -3.43 13.02
C ARG A 118 -13.25 -2.46 12.01
N LYS A 119 -12.87 -1.18 12.04
CA LYS A 119 -13.42 -0.13 11.16
C LYS A 119 -13.04 -0.34 9.69
N LEU A 120 -11.86 -0.89 9.43
CA LEU A 120 -11.35 -1.21 8.09
C LEU A 120 -11.72 -2.62 7.62
N GLU A 121 -12.52 -3.36 8.38
CA GLU A 121 -12.87 -4.77 8.11
C GLU A 121 -11.65 -5.67 7.85
N ALA A 122 -10.53 -5.35 8.52
CA ALA A 122 -9.27 -6.04 8.35
C ALA A 122 -9.21 -7.32 9.19
N LYS A 123 -8.32 -8.24 8.79
CA LYS A 123 -8.11 -9.53 9.48
C LYS A 123 -7.12 -9.43 10.63
N ASN A 124 -6.20 -8.47 10.57
CA ASN A 124 -5.19 -8.20 11.57
C ASN A 124 -4.59 -6.80 11.35
N LYS A 125 -3.73 -6.35 12.27
CA LYS A 125 -3.12 -5.00 12.28
C LYS A 125 -2.30 -4.71 11.01
N VAL A 126 -1.62 -5.72 10.48
CA VAL A 126 -0.83 -5.60 9.24
C VAL A 126 -1.76 -5.43 8.03
N HIS A 127 -2.83 -6.23 7.96
CA HIS A 127 -3.85 -6.10 6.92
C HIS A 127 -4.50 -4.70 6.97
N ALA A 128 -4.80 -4.18 8.17
CA ALA A 128 -5.35 -2.84 8.33
C ALA A 128 -4.39 -1.74 7.84
N ALA A 129 -3.09 -1.86 8.14
CA ALA A 129 -2.09 -0.92 7.63
C ALA A 129 -1.99 -0.94 6.10
N VAL A 130 -2.06 -2.12 5.47
CA VAL A 130 -2.06 -2.25 4.01
C VAL A 130 -3.31 -1.63 3.38
N ILE A 131 -4.49 -1.85 3.96
CA ILE A 131 -5.74 -1.21 3.49
C ILE A 131 -5.59 0.31 3.58
N ALA A 132 -5.14 0.83 4.73
CA ALA A 132 -5.01 2.27 4.95
C ALA A 132 -4.06 2.95 3.94
N VAL A 133 -2.95 2.29 3.56
CA VAL A 133 -2.04 2.78 2.50
C VAL A 133 -2.68 2.71 1.12
N ARG A 134 -3.32 1.58 0.76
CA ARG A 134 -3.95 1.40 -0.56
C ARG A 134 -5.13 2.33 -0.79
N SER A 135 -5.84 2.71 0.28
CA SER A 135 -6.97 3.63 0.27
C SER A 135 -6.58 5.10 0.45
N GLY A 136 -5.29 5.43 0.53
CA GLY A 136 -4.83 6.82 0.66
C GLY A 136 -5.14 7.50 2.00
N ILE A 137 -5.49 6.73 3.04
CA ILE A 137 -5.77 7.24 4.39
C ILE A 137 -4.48 7.67 5.09
N ILE A 138 -3.37 6.96 4.83
CA ILE A 138 -2.04 7.19 5.43
C ILE A 138 -0.90 7.16 4.42
#